data_AF-A0A4U6LSN5-F1
#
_entry.id   AF-A0A4U6LSN5-F1
#
_cell.length_a   1.000
_cell.length_b   1.000
_cell.length_c   1.000
_cell.angle_alpha   90.00
_cell.angle_beta   90.00
_cell.angle_gamma   90.00
#
_symmetry.space_group_name_H-M   'P 1'
#
loop_
_entity.id
_entity.type
_entity.pdbx_description
1 polymer ?
#
loop_
_entity_poly.entity_id
_entity_poly.type
_entity_poly.pdbx_seq_one_letter_code
_entity_poly.pdbx_strand_id
1 'polypeptide(L)' 'VEITLIYSGSHKVDGNPYSHLPDDVREALQSRMDTTRQMFAQKVSAYTGLSVQTVLGTEAAVYSGQEAIDAG' A
#
# COMPACT_ATOMS: atom_id res chain seq x y z
N VAL A 1 -21.97 -19.09 -10.06
CA VAL A 1 -20.91 -20.09 -10.36
C VAL A 1 -20.33 -20.50 -9.02
N GLU A 2 -20.21 -21.81 -8.76
CA GLU A 2 -19.58 -22.33 -7.55
C GLU A 2 -18.11 -22.64 -7.83
N ILE A 3 -17.21 -22.24 -6.94
CA ILE A 3 -15.76 -22.39 -7.11
C ILE A 3 -15.20 -23.13 -5.89
N THR A 4 -14.54 -24.25 -6.13
CA THR A 4 -13.83 -25.04 -5.10
C THR A 4 -12.33 -24.88 -5.30
N LEU A 5 -11.64 -24.33 -4.30
CA LEU A 5 -10.19 -24.16 -4.32
C LEU A 5 -9.50 -25.39 -3.72
N ILE A 6 -8.45 -25.89 -4.36
CA ILE A 6 -7.61 -27.00 -3.86
C ILE A 6 -6.24 -26.44 -3.52
N TYR A 7 -5.83 -26.52 -2.26
CA TYR A 7 -4.58 -25.94 -1.77
C TYR A 7 -4.05 -26.66 -0.52
N SER A 8 -2.76 -26.49 -0.23
CA SER A 8 -2.09 -27.05 0.94
C SER A 8 -1.42 -25.93 1.74
N GLY A 9 -2.13 -25.45 2.77
CA GLY A 9 -1.72 -24.36 3.68
C GLY A 9 -2.77 -23.23 3.75
N SER A 10 -3.09 -22.75 4.97
CA SER A 10 -4.17 -21.78 5.22
C SER A 10 -4.08 -20.50 4.38
N HIS A 11 -2.86 -20.00 4.15
CA HIS A 11 -2.60 -18.74 3.44
C HIS A 11 -2.38 -18.88 1.92
N LYS A 12 -2.47 -20.09 1.36
CA LYS A 12 -2.18 -20.33 -0.07
C LYS A 12 -3.18 -19.66 -1.02
N VAL A 13 -4.35 -19.32 -0.52
CA VAL A 13 -5.44 -18.71 -1.28
C VAL A 13 -5.78 -17.31 -0.77
N ASP A 14 -4.90 -16.71 0.04
CA ASP A 14 -5.04 -15.32 0.48
C ASP A 14 -5.10 -14.39 -0.73
N GLY A 15 -6.12 -13.52 -0.77
CA GLY A 15 -6.34 -12.59 -1.88
C GLY A 15 -6.88 -13.22 -3.17
N ASN A 16 -7.39 -14.47 -3.13
CA ASN A 16 -8.06 -15.05 -4.29
C ASN A 16 -9.32 -14.24 -4.68
N PRO A 17 -9.67 -14.15 -5.98
CA PRO A 17 -10.79 -13.33 -6.45
C PRO A 17 -12.17 -13.99 -6.29
N TYR A 18 -12.23 -15.20 -5.72
CA TYR A 18 -13.42 -16.05 -5.71
C TYR A 18 -14.11 -16.11 -4.34
N SER A 19 -13.52 -15.54 -3.30
CA SER A 19 -14.11 -15.40 -1.97
C SER A 19 -13.88 -13.99 -1.42
N HIS A 20 -14.69 -13.59 -0.43
CA HIS A 20 -14.38 -12.39 0.35
C HIS A 20 -13.03 -12.54 1.05
N LEU A 21 -12.33 -11.42 1.21
CA LEU A 21 -11.04 -11.39 1.90
C LEU A 21 -11.27 -11.55 3.42
N PRO A 22 -10.70 -12.58 4.07
CA PRO A 22 -10.78 -12.74 5.52
C PRO A 22 -10.17 -11.55 6.26
N ASP A 23 -10.68 -11.26 7.47
CA ASP A 23 -10.27 -10.08 8.25
C ASP A 23 -8.77 -10.11 8.60
N ASP A 24 -8.27 -11.25 9.04
CA ASP A 24 -6.86 -11.46 9.40
C ASP A 24 -5.93 -11.27 8.19
N VAL A 25 -6.34 -11.79 7.03
CA VAL A 25 -5.61 -11.62 5.76
C VAL A 25 -5.61 -10.14 5.34
N ARG A 26 -6.77 -9.46 5.43
CA ARG A 26 -6.87 -8.02 5.13
C ARG A 26 -5.93 -7.21 6.03
N GLU A 27 -5.97 -7.44 7.33
CA GLU A 27 -5.12 -6.73 8.30
C GLU A 27 -3.64 -6.96 8.03
N ALA A 28 -3.24 -8.20 7.74
CA ALA A 28 -1.87 -8.53 7.39
C ALA A 28 -1.41 -7.83 6.09
N LEU A 29 -2.26 -7.79 5.06
CA LEU A 29 -1.96 -7.09 3.81
C LEU A 29 -1.90 -5.57 4.00
N GLN A 30 -2.84 -4.99 4.76
CA GLN A 30 -2.87 -3.56 5.07
C GLN A 30 -1.60 -3.14 5.83
N SER A 31 -1.21 -3.90 6.86
CA SER A 31 0.01 -3.62 7.62
C SER A 31 1.27 -3.65 6.74
N ARG A 32 1.35 -4.58 5.79
CA ARG A 32 2.45 -4.62 4.81
C ARG A 32 2.44 -3.38 3.91
N MET A 33 1.28 -3.00 3.38
CA MET A 33 1.12 -1.80 2.56
C MET A 33 1.53 -0.54 3.32
N ASP A 34 1.05 -0.36 4.55
CA ASP A 34 1.37 0.80 5.39
C ASP A 34 2.86 0.87 5.71
N THR A 35 3.49 -0.28 6.01
CA THR A 35 4.93 -0.36 6.24
C THR A 35 5.72 0.06 5.00
N THR A 36 5.35 -0.44 3.81
CA THR A 36 5.99 -0.05 2.56
C THR A 36 5.78 1.44 2.24
N ARG A 37 4.57 1.97 2.46
CA ARG A 37 4.25 3.40 2.29
C ARG A 37 5.09 4.27 3.21
N GLN A 38 5.25 3.88 4.47
CA GLN A 38 6.09 4.58 5.43
C GLN A 38 7.57 4.57 5.01
N MET A 39 8.08 3.42 4.56
CA MET A 39 9.46 3.30 4.08
C MET A 39 9.71 4.19 2.85
N PHE A 40 8.76 4.25 1.92
CA PHE A 40 8.81 5.14 0.77
C PHE A 40 8.93 6.61 1.22
N ALA A 41 8.02 7.06 2.10
CA ALA A 41 8.02 8.45 2.56
C ALA A 41 9.30 8.84 3.31
N GLN A 42 9.85 7.92 4.11
CA GLN A 42 11.16 8.09 4.77
C GLN A 42 12.29 8.26 3.75
N LYS A 43 12.29 7.46 2.67
CA LYS A 43 13.32 7.55 1.62
C LYS A 43 13.22 8.84 0.83
N VAL A 44 12.02 9.29 0.46
CA VAL A 44 11.82 10.57 -0.22
C VAL A 44 12.31 11.72 0.66
N SER A 45 11.86 11.77 1.91
CA SER A 45 12.25 12.81 2.87
C SER A 45 13.77 12.94 3.02
N ALA A 46 14.50 11.81 3.00
CA ALA A 46 15.95 11.80 3.10
C ALA A 46 16.69 12.51 1.95
N TYR A 47 16.06 12.69 0.78
CA TYR A 47 16.70 13.27 -0.40
C TYR A 47 16.04 14.55 -0.93
N THR A 48 14.84 14.91 -0.47
CA THR A 48 14.12 16.10 -0.95
C THR A 48 14.11 17.26 0.05
N GLY A 49 14.46 17.02 1.32
CA GLY A 49 14.34 18.03 2.39
C GLY A 49 12.91 18.25 2.90
N LEU A 50 11.93 17.52 2.34
CA LEU A 50 10.55 17.51 2.83
C LEU A 50 10.43 16.71 4.12
N SER A 51 9.43 17.04 4.92
CA SER A 51 9.05 16.18 6.04
C SER A 51 8.38 14.90 5.54
N VAL A 52 8.53 13.80 6.28
CA VAL A 52 7.82 12.54 6.00
C VAL A 52 6.30 12.77 5.93
N GLN A 53 5.75 13.65 6.76
CA GLN A 53 4.33 13.94 6.78
C GLN A 53 3.86 14.71 5.54
N THR A 54 4.70 15.61 5.00
CA THR A 54 4.45 16.27 3.71
C THR A 54 4.36 15.24 2.58
N VAL A 55 5.32 14.30 2.53
CA VAL A 55 5.33 13.25 1.51
C VAL A 55 4.09 12.35 1.63
N LEU A 56 3.72 11.93 2.85
CA LEU A 56 2.53 11.12 3.07
C LEU A 56 1.24 11.88 2.70
N GLY A 57 1.17 13.18 3.01
CA GLY A 57 0.02 14.03 2.73
C GLY A 57 -0.29 14.21 1.24
N THR A 58 0.63 13.83 0.35
CA THR A 58 0.34 13.75 -1.09
C THR A 58 -0.65 12.63 -1.46
N GLU A 59 -0.92 11.71 -0.54
CA GLU A 59 -1.83 10.57 -0.74
C GLU A 59 -1.53 9.78 -2.02
N ALA A 60 -0.24 9.70 -2.39
CA ALA A 60 0.27 9.04 -3.59
C ALA A 60 -0.35 9.55 -4.91
N ALA A 61 -0.87 10.78 -4.93
CA ALA A 61 -1.33 11.42 -6.14
C ALA A 61 -0.16 11.72 -7.10
N VAL A 62 -0.52 11.91 -8.38
CA VAL A 62 0.43 12.28 -9.43
C VAL A 62 0.33 13.79 -9.66
N TYR A 63 1.49 14.46 -9.71
CA TYR A 63 1.59 15.90 -9.91
C TYR A 63 2.45 16.21 -11.13
N SER A 64 2.14 17.30 -11.84
CA SER A 64 2.86 17.71 -13.04
C SER A 64 3.42 19.12 -12.94
N GLY A 65 4.68 19.31 -13.35
CA GLY A 65 5.31 20.64 -13.46
C GLY A 65 5.22 21.45 -12.17
N GLN A 66 4.52 22.59 -12.23
CA GLN A 66 4.36 23.49 -11.10
C GLN A 66 3.61 22.85 -9.93
N GLU A 67 2.67 21.95 -10.18
CA GLU A 67 1.92 21.25 -9.11
C GLU A 67 2.84 20.42 -8.22
N ALA A 68 3.90 19.83 -8.81
CA ALA A 68 4.89 19.07 -8.06
C ALA A 68 5.75 19.98 -7.18
N ILE A 69 6.10 21.17 -7.67
CA ILE A 69 6.84 22.18 -6.90
C ILE A 69 5.99 22.69 -5.74
N ASP A 70 4.71 22.97 -5.99
CA ASP A 70 3.79 23.49 -4.98
C ASP A 70 3.48 22.44 -3.90
N ALA A 71 3.50 21.15 -4.26
CA ALA A 71 3.34 20.02 -3.33
C ALA A 71 4.59 19.76 -2.46
N GLY A 72 5.74 20.35 -2.83
CA GLY A 72 7.03 20.19 -2.16
C GLY A 72 8.02 19.44 -3.02
#